data_AF-A0A378BEH6-F1
#
_entry.id   AF-A0A378BEH6-F1
#
_cell.length_a   1.000
_cell.length_b   1.000
_cell.length_c   1.000
_cell.angle_alpha   90.00
_cell.angle_beta   90.00
_cell.angle_gamma   90.00
#
_symmetry.space_group_name_H-M   'P 1'
#
loop_
_entity.id
_entity.type
_entity.pdbx_description
1 polymer ?
#
loop_
_entity_poly.entity_id
_entity_poly.type
_entity_poly.pdbx_seq_one_letter_code
_entity_poly.pdbx_strand_id
1 'polypeptide(L)' 'MLIITGPNMGGKSTYMRQTALIALLAYIGSYVPAQKVEIGPIDRIFTRVRRGG' A
#
# COMPACT_ATOMS: atom_id res chain seq x y z
N MET A 1 -13.43 -1.85 -4.11
CA MET A 1 -13.34 -1.27 -2.76
C MET A 1 -13.05 -2.39 -1.77
N LEU A 2 -12.01 -2.27 -0.94
CA LEU A 2 -11.59 -3.31 0.01
C LEU A 2 -11.72 -2.74 1.43
N ILE A 3 -12.52 -3.38 2.28
CA ILE A 3 -12.72 -2.98 3.68
C ILE A 3 -11.84 -3.86 4.56
N ILE A 4 -10.80 -3.28 5.14
CA ILE A 4 -9.86 -4.00 6.01
C ILE A 4 -10.28 -3.81 7.46
N THR A 5 -10.81 -4.86 8.08
CA THR A 5 -11.25 -4.89 9.48
C THR A 5 -10.19 -5.52 10.40
N GLY A 6 -10.39 -5.42 11.72
CA GLY A 6 -9.55 -6.06 12.73
C GLY A 6 -9.07 -5.11 13.84
N PRO A 7 -8.46 -5.62 14.92
CA PRO A 7 -8.04 -4.82 16.07
C PRO A 7 -6.94 -3.82 15.73
N ASN A 8 -6.86 -2.72 16.48
CA ASN A 8 -5.73 -1.80 16.39
C ASN A 8 -4.41 -2.58 16.60
N MET A 9 -3.35 -2.18 15.89
CA MET A 9 -2.06 -2.88 15.84
C MET A 9 -2.05 -4.24 15.10
N GLY A 10 -3.18 -4.71 14.55
CA GLY A 10 -3.24 -5.92 13.70
C GLY A 10 -2.64 -5.78 12.28
N GLY A 11 -1.61 -4.95 12.10
CA GLY A 11 -0.88 -4.83 10.81
C GLY A 11 -1.61 -4.11 9.67
N LYS A 12 -2.89 -3.73 9.83
CA LYS A 12 -3.70 -3.08 8.78
C LYS A 12 -3.02 -1.86 8.14
N SER A 13 -2.41 -0.99 8.95
CA SER A 13 -1.68 0.18 8.46
C SER A 13 -0.41 -0.20 7.69
N THR A 14 0.27 -1.27 8.12
CA THR A 14 1.46 -1.80 7.43
C THR A 14 1.07 -2.34 6.06
N TYR A 15 -0.03 -3.10 5.97
CA TYR A 15 -0.55 -3.63 4.71
C TYR A 15 -0.85 -2.52 3.71
N MET A 16 -1.59 -1.47 4.13
CA MET A 16 -1.91 -0.34 3.25
C MET A 16 -0.65 0.39 2.75
N ARG A 17 0.35 0.58 3.62
CA ARG A 17 1.62 1.22 3.24
C ARG A 17 2.44 0.36 2.31
N GLN A 18 2.49 -0.95 2.54
CA GLN A 18 3.21 -1.89 1.67
C GLN A 18 2.65 -1.84 0.25
N THR A 19 1.33 -1.85 0.07
CA THR A 19 0.71 -1.72 -1.26
C THR A 19 1.10 -0.40 -1.95
N ALA A 20 1.07 0.71 -1.22
CA ALA A 20 1.47 2.01 -1.77
C ALA A 20 2.96 2.05 -2.15
N LEU A 21 3.84 1.44 -1.35
CA LEU A 21 5.26 1.34 -1.63
C LEU A 21 5.55 0.44 -2.83
N ILE A 22 4.86 -0.70 -2.96
CA ILE A 22 4.97 -1.57 -4.16
C ILE A 22 4.58 -0.79 -5.41
N ALA A 23 3.49 -0.03 -5.36
CA ALA A 23 3.08 0.81 -6.48
C ALA A 23 4.17 1.85 -6.81
N LEU A 24 4.67 2.59 -5.82
CA LEU A 24 5.74 3.57 -6.05
C LEU A 24 7.00 2.94 -6.67
N LEU A 25 7.47 1.82 -6.13
CA LEU A 25 8.66 1.10 -6.62
C LEU A 25 8.47 0.60 -8.06
N ALA A 26 7.29 0.08 -8.40
CA ALA A 26 6.99 -0.37 -9.76
C ALA A 26 7.04 0.81 -10.76
N TYR A 27 6.49 1.96 -10.39
CA TYR A 27 6.43 3.14 -11.29
C TYR A 27 7.77 3.85 -11.50
N ILE A 28 8.73 3.66 -10.59
CA ILE A 28 10.11 4.14 -10.78
C ILE A 28 10.99 3.12 -11.51
N GLY A 29 10.44 1.98 -11.94
CA GLY A 29 11.18 0.91 -12.64
C GLY A 29 12.07 0.06 -11.73
N SER A 30 11.81 0.05 -10.41
CA SER A 30 12.58 -0.75 -9.44
C SER A 30 12.00 -2.15 -9.27
N TYR A 31 12.82 -3.09 -8.78
CA TYR A 31 12.32 -4.35 -8.27
C TYR A 31 11.41 -4.10 -7.06
N VAL A 32 10.33 -4.88 -6.96
CA VAL A 32 9.33 -4.76 -5.90
C VAL A 32 9.47 -5.92 -4.91
N PRO A 33 9.21 -5.70 -3.60
CA PRO A 33 9.29 -6.74 -2.59
C PRO A 33 8.05 -7.65 -2.61
N ALA A 34 7.95 -8.48 -3.65
CA ALA A 34 6.87 -9.44 -3.84
C ALA A 34 7.31 -10.59 -4.75
N GLN A 35 6.69 -11.75 -4.60
CA GLN A 35 6.97 -12.91 -5.47
C GLN A 35 6.52 -12.69 -6.92
N LYS A 36 5.41 -11.97 -7.11
CA LYS A 36 4.87 -11.54 -8.40
C LYS A 36 4.06 -10.27 -8.20
N VAL A 37 4.11 -9.34 -9.14
CA VAL A 37 3.25 -8.14 -9.17
C VAL A 37 2.69 -7.96 -10.56
N GLU A 38 1.40 -7.65 -10.62
CA GLU A 38 0.71 -7.17 -11.81
C GLU A 38 0.04 -5.86 -11.42
N ILE A 39 0.38 -4.77 -12.12
CA ILE A 39 -0.04 -3.41 -11.77
C ILE A 39 -0.46 -2.66 -13.02
N GLY A 40 -1.67 -2.11 -13.01
CA GLY A 40 -2.20 -1.26 -14.09
C GLY A 40 -1.79 0.21 -13.95
N PRO A 41 -2.21 1.09 -14.89
CA PRO A 41 -1.96 2.53 -14.84
C PRO A 41 -2.54 3.19 -13.57
N ILE A 42 -1.74 3.98 -12.85
CA ILE A 42 -2.10 4.73 -11.64
C ILE A 42 -1.64 6.18 -11.83
N ASP A 43 -2.58 7.13 -11.76
CA ASP A 43 -2.26 8.56 -11.81
C ASP A 43 -1.78 9.09 -10.44
N ARG A 44 -2.50 8.74 -9.37
CA ARG A 44 -2.23 9.26 -8.01
C ARG A 44 -2.52 8.24 -6.92
N ILE A 45 -1.70 8.27 -5.86
CA ILE A 45 -1.90 7.50 -4.63
C ILE A 45 -2.37 8.44 -3.53
N PHE A 46 -3.61 8.27 -3.07
CA PHE A 46 -4.15 9.04 -1.96
C PHE A 46 -4.01 8.26 -0.65
N THR A 47 -3.58 8.95 0.42
CA THR A 47 -3.54 8.38 1.76
C THR A 47 -4.26 9.28 2.74
N ARG A 48 -5.02 8.68 3.67
CA ARG A 48 -5.59 9.37 4.83
C ARG A 48 -5.20 8.57 6.07
N VAL A 49 -4.25 9.11 6.83
CA VAL A 49 -3.73 8.47 8.04
C VAL A 49 -4.18 9.29 9.25
N ARG A 50 -4.68 8.62 10.29
CA ARG A 50 -4.97 9.29 11.56
C ARG A 50 -3.66 9.53 12.29
N ARG A 51 -3.39 10.77 12.71
CA ARG A 51 -2.26 11.10 13.58
C ARG A 51 -2.55 10.49 14.96
N GLY A 52 -1.59 9.74 15.51
CA GLY A 52 -1.64 9.34 16.91
C GLY A 52 -1.54 10.58 17.79
N GLY A 53 -2.51 10.75 18.68
CA GLY A 53 -2.39 11.63 19.85
C GLY A 53 -1.76 10.84 20.98
#